data_AF-A0A6J6AP70-F1
#
_entry.id   AF-A0A6J6AP70-F1
#
_cell.length_a   1.000
_cell.length_b   1.000
_cell.length_c   1.000
_cell.angle_alpha   90.00
_cell.angle_beta   90.00
_cell.angle_gamma   90.00
#
_symmetry.space_group_name_H-M   'P 1'
#
loop_
_entity.id
_entity.type
_entity.pdbx_description
1 polymer ?
#
loop_
_entity_poly.entity_id
_entity_poly.type
_entity_poly.pdbx_seq_one_letter_code
_entity_poly.pdbx_strand_id
1 'polypeptide(L)'
;MPCLEVRAAMYYARNAKALLDYSGGPTYAGSYATGVISPLVATDFAPTKVVGPGSADFMPEGNIPKAKALLETAKTKCPADYKKATEDGITIDTRQSSTLTDTIPITEAAYARAGIKVKFNIISSGYYSTVMNPEKQSDMTSSGWGADWANASTVIPELFASFGGFNLSQNSNDPAYKAFEDKVNIAMKTTDRKKQAKMWKALDKEAMKNFWVLPTTFGKAQEVWGSGLGGVFFWVPQGNPAYGKIWVKK
;
A
#
# COMPACT_ATOMS: atom_id res chain seq x y z
N MET A 1 6.82 -8.61 -10.02
CA MET A 1 6.82 -9.98 -9.46
C MET A 1 5.53 -10.74 -9.80
N PRO A 2 5.52 -11.59 -10.86
CA PRO A 2 4.32 -12.30 -11.32
C PRO A 2 3.75 -13.35 -10.37
N CYS A 3 4.57 -14.02 -9.56
CA CYS A 3 4.08 -15.10 -8.70
C CYS A 3 3.35 -14.61 -7.44
N LEU A 4 2.09 -15.05 -7.27
CA LEU A 4 1.25 -14.71 -6.11
C LEU A 4 1.90 -15.13 -4.78
N GLU A 5 2.45 -16.34 -4.73
CA GLU A 5 3.07 -16.90 -3.53
C GLU A 5 4.26 -16.06 -3.06
N VAL A 6 5.08 -15.56 -4.01
CA VAL A 6 6.20 -14.66 -3.68
C VAL A 6 5.69 -13.31 -3.18
N ARG A 7 4.67 -12.71 -3.82
CA ARG A 7 4.07 -11.45 -3.34
C ARG A 7 3.49 -11.59 -1.93
N ALA A 8 2.78 -12.68 -1.67
CA ALA A 8 2.23 -12.99 -0.36
C ALA A 8 3.34 -13.23 0.68
N ALA A 9 4.40 -13.98 0.32
CA ALA A 9 5.54 -14.20 1.20
C ALA A 9 6.22 -12.88 1.59
N MET A 10 6.38 -11.96 0.63
CA MET A 10 6.87 -10.61 0.91
C MET A 10 5.97 -9.89 1.93
N TYR A 11 4.65 -9.91 1.75
CA TYR A 11 3.73 -9.29 2.71
C TYR A 11 3.87 -9.86 4.13
N TYR A 12 3.97 -11.18 4.25
CA TYR A 12 4.06 -11.83 5.56
C TYR A 12 5.45 -11.73 6.22
N ALA A 13 6.51 -11.53 5.44
CA ALA A 13 7.87 -11.40 5.97
C ALA A 13 8.18 -10.01 6.56
N ARG A 14 7.42 -8.97 6.18
CA ARG A 14 7.65 -7.58 6.60
C ARG A 14 7.56 -7.40 8.12
N ASN A 15 8.28 -6.42 8.65
CA ASN A 15 8.14 -5.96 10.03
C ASN A 15 7.38 -4.64 10.08
N ALA A 16 6.05 -4.72 9.97
CA ALA A 16 5.17 -3.55 9.99
C ALA A 16 5.24 -2.80 11.32
N LYS A 17 5.47 -3.52 12.43
CA LYS A 17 5.60 -2.95 13.77
C LYS A 17 6.81 -2.02 13.87
N ALA A 18 8.00 -2.52 13.52
CA ALA A 18 9.22 -1.73 13.64
C ALA A 18 9.16 -0.45 12.80
N LEU A 19 8.61 -0.53 11.59
CA LEU A 19 8.42 0.64 10.73
C LEU A 19 7.38 1.63 11.30
N LEU A 20 6.28 1.13 11.87
CA LEU A 20 5.28 1.98 12.52
C LEU A 20 5.84 2.64 13.79
N ASP A 21 6.53 1.88 14.64
CA ASP A 21 7.18 2.38 15.86
C ASP A 21 8.19 3.47 15.53
N TYR A 22 9.06 3.23 14.53
CA TYR A 22 10.02 4.22 14.04
C TYR A 22 9.32 5.52 13.59
N SER A 23 8.17 5.39 12.93
CA SER A 23 7.41 6.52 12.44
C SER A 23 6.63 7.30 13.53
N GLY A 24 6.67 6.84 14.80
CA GLY A 24 5.95 7.45 15.93
C GLY A 24 4.82 6.59 16.52
N GLY A 25 4.75 5.31 16.15
CA GLY A 25 3.80 4.35 16.70
C GLY A 25 2.33 4.64 16.38
N PRO A 26 1.39 3.87 16.95
CA PRO A 26 -0.04 4.01 16.65
C PRO A 26 -0.64 5.36 17.11
N THR A 27 0.00 6.01 18.07
CA THR A 27 -0.40 7.32 18.57
C THR A 27 -0.22 8.39 17.49
N TYR A 28 0.99 8.49 16.93
CA TYR A 28 1.39 9.62 16.10
C TYR A 28 1.47 9.31 14.60
N ALA A 29 1.85 8.09 14.23
CA ALA A 29 2.12 7.73 12.85
C ALA A 29 0.88 7.23 12.10
N GLY A 30 -0.04 6.55 12.79
CA GLY A 30 -1.23 5.98 12.15
C GLY A 30 -1.64 4.61 12.69
N SER A 31 -2.11 3.75 11.81
CA SER A 31 -2.49 2.38 12.15
C SER A 31 -2.10 1.43 11.02
N TYR A 32 -2.05 0.12 11.29
CA TYR A 32 -1.81 -0.86 10.24
C TYR A 32 -2.94 -0.82 9.20
N ALA A 33 -2.55 -0.73 7.92
CA ALA A 33 -3.52 -0.76 6.84
C ALA A 33 -4.18 -2.14 6.72
N THR A 34 -5.49 -2.16 6.44
CA THR A 34 -6.28 -3.38 6.23
C THR A 34 -6.74 -3.54 4.78
N GLY A 35 -6.24 -2.69 3.88
CA GLY A 35 -6.60 -2.55 2.47
C GLY A 35 -5.95 -1.27 1.92
N VAL A 36 -6.32 -0.86 0.71
CA VAL A 36 -5.92 0.46 0.16
C VAL A 36 -6.95 1.55 0.40
N ILE A 37 -8.20 1.20 0.69
CA ILE A 37 -9.21 2.21 1.00
C ILE A 37 -9.02 2.65 2.45
N SER A 38 -8.72 3.94 2.65
CA SER A 38 -8.57 4.53 3.98
C SER A 38 -9.91 4.58 4.74
N PRO A 39 -9.92 4.41 6.08
CA PRO A 39 -11.11 4.66 6.91
C PRO A 39 -11.71 6.05 6.76
N LEU A 40 -10.94 7.03 6.26
CA LEU A 40 -11.43 8.38 5.97
C LEU A 40 -12.40 8.41 4.77
N VAL A 41 -12.34 7.42 3.88
CA VAL A 41 -13.35 7.20 2.82
C VAL A 41 -14.47 6.32 3.38
N ALA A 42 -15.07 6.77 4.49
CA ALA A 42 -15.86 5.96 5.42
C ALA A 42 -16.95 5.09 4.74
N THR A 43 -17.66 5.64 3.76
CA THR A 43 -18.72 4.93 3.03
C THR A 43 -18.18 3.70 2.28
N ASP A 44 -17.00 3.81 1.69
CA ASP A 44 -16.40 2.80 0.81
C ASP A 44 -15.38 1.91 1.54
N PHE A 45 -15.05 2.24 2.78
CA PHE A 45 -14.15 1.46 3.61
C PHE A 45 -14.85 0.26 4.27
N ALA A 46 -14.12 -0.86 4.32
CA ALA A 46 -14.29 -1.93 5.29
C ALA A 46 -12.95 -2.68 5.42
N PRO A 47 -12.56 -3.17 6.61
CA PRO A 47 -11.40 -4.04 6.73
C PRO A 47 -11.54 -5.25 5.80
N THR A 48 -10.56 -5.49 4.94
CA THR A 48 -10.66 -6.58 3.94
C THR A 48 -10.67 -7.96 4.58
N LYS A 49 -10.11 -8.06 5.79
CA LYS A 49 -9.82 -9.29 6.54
C LYS A 49 -8.88 -10.25 5.80
N VAL A 50 -8.12 -9.74 4.83
CA VAL A 50 -7.07 -10.48 4.10
C VAL A 50 -5.69 -10.08 4.61
N VAL A 51 -5.52 -8.77 4.84
CA VAL A 51 -4.30 -8.14 5.34
C VAL A 51 -4.63 -7.26 6.55
N GLY A 52 -3.63 -7.01 7.40
CA GLY A 52 -3.75 -6.14 8.57
C GLY A 52 -4.55 -6.76 9.72
N PRO A 53 -4.76 -5.99 10.81
CA PRO A 53 -5.48 -6.45 11.99
C PRO A 53 -6.87 -7.03 11.65
N GLY A 54 -7.20 -8.16 12.24
CA GLY A 54 -8.45 -8.89 12.00
C GLY A 54 -8.42 -9.85 10.79
N SER A 55 -7.28 -9.97 10.09
CA SER A 55 -7.00 -11.10 9.19
C SER A 55 -6.32 -12.24 9.95
N ALA A 56 -6.53 -13.48 9.51
CA ALA A 56 -6.11 -14.68 10.26
C ALA A 56 -4.59 -14.82 10.40
N ASP A 57 -3.83 -14.43 9.38
CA ASP A 57 -2.37 -14.63 9.30
C ASP A 57 -1.58 -13.36 9.65
N PHE A 58 -2.23 -12.27 10.06
CA PHE A 58 -1.54 -11.01 10.34
C PHE A 58 -0.77 -11.07 11.65
N MET A 59 0.53 -10.79 11.55
CA MET A 59 1.41 -10.53 12.67
C MET A 59 2.17 -9.23 12.38
N PRO A 60 2.18 -8.25 13.30
CA PRO A 60 2.76 -6.95 13.00
C PRO A 60 4.30 -7.01 12.87
N GLU A 61 4.97 -7.96 13.52
CA GLU A 61 6.41 -8.24 13.37
C GLU A 61 6.75 -9.11 12.15
N GLY A 62 5.74 -9.68 11.50
CA GLY A 62 5.84 -10.60 10.36
C GLY A 62 5.52 -12.05 10.72
N ASN A 63 4.71 -12.71 9.88
CA ASN A 63 4.38 -14.13 9.98
C ASN A 63 5.40 -14.97 9.18
N ILE A 64 6.58 -15.19 9.76
CA ILE A 64 7.70 -15.87 9.11
C ILE A 64 7.38 -17.33 8.73
N PRO A 65 6.70 -18.14 9.56
CA PRO A 65 6.29 -19.49 9.15
C PRO A 65 5.41 -19.50 7.89
N LYS A 66 4.44 -18.57 7.80
CA LYS A 66 3.60 -18.44 6.60
C LYS A 66 4.41 -18.02 5.38
N ALA A 67 5.30 -17.04 5.53
CA ALA A 67 6.16 -16.60 4.43
C ALA A 67 7.02 -17.74 3.88
N LYS A 68 7.65 -18.54 4.74
CA LYS A 68 8.45 -19.71 4.33
C LYS A 68 7.60 -20.77 3.62
N ALA A 69 6.41 -21.09 4.14
CA ALA A 69 5.51 -22.05 3.50
C ALA A 69 5.07 -21.61 2.09
N LEU A 70 4.85 -20.31 1.90
CA LEU A 70 4.55 -19.73 0.59
C LEU A 70 5.75 -19.82 -0.36
N LEU A 71 6.98 -19.56 0.12
CA LEU A 71 8.19 -19.70 -0.69
C LEU A 71 8.45 -21.16 -1.10
N GLU A 72 8.19 -22.14 -0.23
CA GLU A 72 8.29 -23.56 -0.61
C GLU A 72 7.27 -23.93 -1.70
N THR A 73 6.06 -23.36 -1.65
CA THR A 73 5.08 -23.51 -2.74
C THR A 73 5.59 -22.84 -4.02
N ALA A 74 6.14 -21.62 -3.91
CA ALA A 74 6.69 -20.87 -5.04
C ALA A 74 7.85 -21.60 -5.72
N LYS A 75 8.68 -22.31 -4.95
CA LYS A 75 9.82 -23.09 -5.46
C LYS A 75 9.42 -24.09 -6.55
N THR A 76 8.23 -24.67 -6.43
CA THR A 76 7.70 -25.64 -7.42
C THR A 76 6.82 -24.97 -8.47
N LYS A 77 5.95 -24.04 -8.06
CA LYS A 77 4.97 -23.40 -8.94
C LYS A 77 5.54 -22.32 -9.85
N CYS A 78 6.54 -21.58 -9.36
CA CYS A 78 7.14 -20.43 -10.03
C CYS A 78 8.65 -20.33 -9.71
N PRO A 79 9.47 -21.33 -10.10
CA PRO A 79 10.87 -21.46 -9.69
C PRO A 79 11.73 -20.23 -10.03
N ALA A 80 11.45 -19.54 -11.15
CA ALA A 80 12.16 -18.31 -11.53
C ALA A 80 11.90 -17.16 -10.53
N ASP A 81 10.65 -16.95 -10.11
CA ASP A 81 10.29 -15.93 -9.12
C ASP A 81 10.82 -16.27 -7.72
N TYR A 82 10.80 -17.56 -7.35
CA TYR A 82 11.43 -18.04 -6.13
C TYR A 82 12.93 -17.70 -6.12
N LYS A 83 13.65 -18.08 -7.18
CA LYS A 83 15.08 -17.78 -7.34
C LYS A 83 15.35 -16.27 -7.27
N LYS A 84 14.53 -15.48 -7.97
CA LYS A 84 14.61 -14.02 -7.93
C LYS A 84 14.47 -13.47 -6.51
N ALA A 85 13.57 -14.02 -5.70
CA ALA A 85 13.36 -13.59 -4.31
C ALA A 85 14.46 -14.06 -3.34
N THR A 86 14.99 -15.28 -3.49
CA THR A 86 15.89 -15.90 -2.50
C THR A 86 17.37 -15.84 -2.85
N GLU A 87 17.70 -15.73 -4.14
CA GLU A 87 19.08 -15.76 -4.62
C GLU A 87 19.53 -14.41 -5.18
N ASP A 88 18.81 -13.89 -6.19
CA ASP A 88 19.21 -12.68 -6.93
C ASP A 88 18.88 -11.39 -6.14
N GLY A 89 17.72 -11.39 -5.48
CA GLY A 89 17.17 -10.31 -4.68
C GLY A 89 16.10 -9.48 -5.41
N ILE A 90 15.10 -9.04 -4.65
CA ILE A 90 14.06 -8.10 -5.08
C ILE A 90 14.60 -6.67 -4.95
N THR A 91 14.67 -5.93 -6.04
CA THR A 91 15.04 -4.52 -6.02
C THR A 91 13.81 -3.65 -5.75
N ILE A 92 13.88 -2.85 -4.69
CA ILE A 92 12.81 -1.95 -4.23
C ILE A 92 13.18 -0.51 -4.59
N ASP A 93 12.39 0.12 -5.45
CA ASP A 93 12.48 1.55 -5.73
C ASP A 93 11.97 2.36 -4.55
N THR A 94 12.81 3.23 -4.01
CA THR A 94 12.45 4.16 -2.94
C THR A 94 12.91 5.58 -3.26
N ARG A 95 12.14 6.56 -2.81
CA ARG A 95 12.51 7.97 -2.92
C ARG A 95 13.54 8.29 -1.85
N GLN A 96 14.59 9.04 -2.21
CA GLN A 96 15.54 9.56 -1.23
C GLN A 96 14.81 10.27 -0.08
N SER A 97 15.13 9.86 1.14
CA SER A 97 14.59 10.42 2.38
C SER A 97 15.63 10.27 3.49
N SER A 98 15.60 11.17 4.48
CA SER A 98 16.47 11.09 5.66
C SER A 98 16.20 9.84 6.52
N THR A 99 15.01 9.25 6.39
CA THR A 99 14.61 8.04 7.14
C THR A 99 15.24 6.75 6.62
N LEU A 100 15.76 6.73 5.38
CA LEU A 100 16.18 5.50 4.72
C LEU A 100 17.33 4.78 5.45
N THR A 101 18.24 5.54 6.06
CA THR A 101 19.35 4.99 6.85
C THR A 101 18.86 4.08 7.98
N ASP A 102 17.69 4.37 8.54
CA ASP A 102 17.09 3.58 9.62
C ASP A 102 16.13 2.50 9.07
N THR A 103 15.33 2.83 8.05
CA THR A 103 14.26 1.95 7.58
C THR A 103 14.74 0.83 6.65
N ILE A 104 15.82 1.05 5.87
CA ILE A 104 16.37 0.02 4.98
C ILE A 104 16.88 -1.19 5.79
N PRO A 105 17.73 -1.03 6.82
CA PRO A 105 18.19 -2.15 7.63
C PRO A 105 17.05 -2.92 8.32
N ILE A 106 16.01 -2.22 8.80
CA ILE A 106 14.81 -2.85 9.37
C ILE A 106 14.15 -3.76 8.33
N THR A 107 14.04 -3.29 7.09
CA THR A 107 13.38 -4.00 5.99
C THR A 107 14.21 -5.19 5.51
N GLU A 108 15.52 -5.01 5.32
CA GLU A 108 16.45 -6.08 4.95
C GLU A 108 16.46 -7.20 6.00
N ALA A 109 16.59 -6.83 7.28
CA ALA A 109 16.56 -7.79 8.38
C ALA A 109 15.22 -8.53 8.47
N ALA A 110 14.10 -7.85 8.16
CA ALA A 110 12.79 -8.49 8.17
C ALA A 110 12.65 -9.58 7.11
N TYR A 111 12.99 -9.26 5.86
CA TYR A 111 12.91 -10.20 4.74
C TYR A 111 13.91 -11.36 4.89
N ALA A 112 15.12 -11.09 5.41
CA ALA A 112 16.14 -12.12 5.61
C ALA A 112 15.68 -13.26 6.54
N ARG A 113 14.79 -13.00 7.51
CA ARG A 113 14.22 -14.06 8.39
C ARG A 113 13.45 -15.14 7.62
N ALA A 114 12.88 -14.79 6.46
CA ALA A 114 12.19 -15.70 5.56
C ALA A 114 13.10 -16.25 4.45
N GLY A 115 14.38 -15.83 4.39
CA GLY A 115 15.30 -16.18 3.31
C GLY A 115 15.12 -15.32 2.04
N ILE A 116 14.35 -14.25 2.13
CA ILE A 116 14.15 -13.30 1.02
C ILE A 116 15.27 -12.28 1.04
N LYS A 117 15.89 -12.04 -0.11
CA LYS A 117 16.88 -10.98 -0.30
C LYS A 117 16.20 -9.77 -0.93
N VAL A 118 16.48 -8.59 -0.39
CA VAL A 118 16.06 -7.32 -0.98
C VAL A 118 17.25 -6.41 -1.20
N LYS A 119 17.15 -5.52 -2.17
CA LYS A 119 18.09 -4.45 -2.48
C LYS A 119 17.29 -3.18 -2.73
N PHE A 120 17.89 -2.02 -2.57
CA PHE A 120 17.20 -0.74 -2.75
C PHE A 120 17.79 0.06 -3.90
N ASN A 121 16.93 0.49 -4.81
CA ASN A 121 17.24 1.52 -5.78
C ASN A 121 16.77 2.87 -5.21
N ILE A 122 17.71 3.68 -4.74
CA ILE A 122 17.40 4.97 -4.12
C ILE A 122 17.42 6.06 -5.18
N ILE A 123 16.24 6.59 -5.49
CA ILE A 123 16.06 7.57 -6.55
C ILE A 123 16.00 8.98 -5.93
N SER A 124 17.03 9.78 -6.20
CA SER A 124 17.22 11.12 -5.63
C SER A 124 16.41 12.23 -6.31
N SER A 125 16.12 12.07 -7.60
CA SER A 125 15.34 13.02 -8.40
C SER A 125 14.46 12.28 -9.41
N GLY A 126 13.34 12.88 -9.81
CA GLY A 126 12.44 12.29 -10.81
C GLY A 126 11.78 10.97 -10.36
N TYR A 127 11.52 10.78 -9.06
CA TYR A 127 10.98 9.52 -8.52
C TYR A 127 9.79 8.98 -9.34
N TYR A 128 8.72 9.77 -9.46
CA TYR A 128 7.50 9.33 -10.15
C TYR A 128 7.71 9.14 -11.65
N SER A 129 8.50 9.97 -12.32
CA SER A 129 8.83 9.75 -13.74
C SER A 129 9.62 8.46 -13.97
N THR A 130 10.37 7.99 -12.98
CA THR A 130 11.07 6.70 -13.05
C THR A 130 10.12 5.55 -12.78
N VAL A 131 9.40 5.56 -11.65
CA VAL A 131 8.62 4.38 -11.23
C VAL A 131 7.28 4.24 -11.95
N MET A 132 6.75 5.30 -12.55
CA MET A 132 5.57 5.22 -13.44
C MET A 132 5.93 4.85 -14.87
N ASN A 133 7.22 4.71 -15.21
CA ASN A 133 7.65 4.15 -16.48
C ASN A 133 7.91 2.64 -16.29
N PRO A 134 7.09 1.76 -16.88
CA PRO A 134 7.24 0.32 -16.71
C PRO A 134 8.62 -0.24 -17.11
N GLU A 135 9.30 0.39 -18.06
CA GLU A 135 10.64 -0.01 -18.53
C GLU A 135 11.75 0.35 -17.53
N LYS A 136 11.50 1.30 -16.63
CA LYS A 136 12.46 1.81 -15.64
C LYS A 136 12.15 1.38 -14.21
N GLN A 137 10.92 0.94 -13.95
CA GLN A 137 10.49 0.48 -12.64
C GLN A 137 11.20 -0.84 -12.28
N SER A 138 11.66 -0.96 -11.04
CA SER A 138 12.25 -2.19 -10.49
C SER A 138 11.17 -3.21 -10.08
N ASP A 139 11.58 -4.24 -9.35
CA ASP A 139 10.70 -5.36 -8.95
C ASP A 139 9.54 -4.95 -8.03
N MET A 140 9.76 -3.93 -7.19
CA MET A 140 8.78 -3.36 -6.26
C MET A 140 9.04 -1.86 -6.07
N THR A 141 8.00 -1.10 -5.75
CA THR A 141 8.09 0.35 -5.55
C THR A 141 7.38 0.77 -4.26
N SER A 142 8.02 1.65 -3.49
CA SER A 142 7.42 2.23 -2.28
C SER A 142 6.66 3.51 -2.60
N SER A 143 5.34 3.50 -2.46
CA SER A 143 4.54 4.71 -2.62
C SER A 143 3.34 4.75 -1.68
N GLY A 144 2.67 5.89 -1.67
CA GLY A 144 1.44 6.12 -0.93
C GLY A 144 0.39 6.73 -1.85
N TRP A 145 -0.87 6.57 -1.48
CA TRP A 145 -2.00 7.12 -2.22
C TRP A 145 -3.06 7.62 -1.24
N GLY A 146 -3.65 8.77 -1.56
CA GLY A 146 -4.78 9.35 -0.84
C GLY A 146 -5.91 9.60 -1.82
N ALA A 147 -7.16 9.38 -1.40
CA ALA A 147 -8.29 9.62 -2.28
C ALA A 147 -8.42 11.12 -2.61
N ASP A 148 -8.54 11.47 -3.89
CA ASP A 148 -8.69 12.88 -4.31
C ASP A 148 -10.05 13.51 -3.91
N TRP A 149 -11.06 12.67 -3.67
CA TRP A 149 -12.34 13.04 -3.10
C TRP A 149 -12.90 11.87 -2.29
N ALA A 150 -13.99 12.08 -1.55
CA ALA A 150 -14.59 11.08 -0.64
C ALA A 150 -15.32 9.93 -1.39
N ASN A 151 -14.64 9.27 -2.32
CA ASN A 151 -15.08 8.09 -3.05
C ASN A 151 -13.87 7.23 -3.44
N ALA A 152 -13.97 5.90 -3.29
CA ALA A 152 -12.92 4.98 -3.71
C ALA A 152 -12.76 4.84 -5.25
N SER A 153 -13.57 5.56 -6.04
CA SER A 153 -13.37 5.75 -7.48
C SER A 153 -12.03 6.41 -7.82
N THR A 154 -11.40 7.11 -6.88
CA THR A 154 -10.05 7.66 -7.03
C THR A 154 -9.01 6.85 -6.28
N VAL A 155 -9.31 5.62 -5.89
CA VAL A 155 -8.37 4.75 -5.18
C VAL A 155 -8.18 3.46 -5.95
N ILE A 156 -9.27 2.70 -6.13
CA ILE A 156 -9.19 1.38 -6.76
C ILE A 156 -8.79 1.47 -8.23
N PRO A 157 -9.40 2.33 -9.08
CA PRO A 157 -8.99 2.42 -10.47
C PRO A 157 -7.57 2.94 -10.62
N GLU A 158 -7.22 4.00 -9.89
CA GLU A 158 -5.90 4.64 -9.96
C GLU A 158 -4.76 3.66 -9.67
N LEU A 159 -4.93 2.79 -8.67
CA LEU A 159 -3.90 1.86 -8.24
C LEU A 159 -3.82 0.57 -9.07
N PHE A 160 -4.88 0.18 -9.78
CA PHE A 160 -4.99 -1.19 -10.30
C PHE A 160 -5.61 -1.34 -11.68
N ALA A 161 -6.22 -0.32 -12.28
CA ALA A 161 -6.84 -0.42 -13.60
C ALA A 161 -5.95 0.20 -14.70
N SER A 162 -6.13 -0.20 -15.94
CA SER A 162 -5.34 0.27 -17.09
C SER A 162 -5.64 1.72 -17.46
N PHE A 163 -6.84 2.17 -17.13
CA PHE A 163 -7.28 3.55 -17.29
C PHE A 163 -7.05 4.40 -16.03
N GLY A 164 -6.46 3.81 -14.99
CA GLY A 164 -5.95 4.56 -13.85
C GLY A 164 -4.62 5.26 -14.19
N GLY A 165 -4.26 6.27 -13.41
CA GLY A 165 -3.04 7.06 -13.59
C GLY A 165 -1.86 6.65 -12.71
N PHE A 166 -2.01 5.69 -11.80
CA PHE A 166 -1.01 5.37 -10.77
C PHE A 166 -0.83 3.86 -10.52
N ASN A 167 -0.95 3.03 -11.56
CA ASN A 167 -0.82 1.58 -11.44
C ASN A 167 0.65 1.12 -11.36
N LEU A 168 1.27 1.34 -10.19
CA LEU A 168 2.62 0.87 -9.89
C LEU A 168 2.72 -0.65 -9.71
N SER A 169 1.59 -1.35 -9.62
CA SER A 169 1.58 -2.81 -9.44
C SER A 169 1.88 -3.57 -10.74
N GLN A 170 1.70 -2.92 -11.90
CA GLN A 170 1.80 -3.54 -13.23
C GLN A 170 1.07 -4.90 -13.31
N ASN A 171 -0.11 -4.97 -12.69
CA ASN A 171 -0.87 -6.20 -12.51
C ASN A 171 -1.53 -6.75 -13.79
N SER A 172 -1.38 -6.10 -14.95
CA SER A 172 -2.09 -6.45 -16.19
C SER A 172 -1.85 -7.88 -16.69
N ASN A 173 -0.67 -8.45 -16.39
CA ASN A 173 -0.32 -9.82 -16.78
C ASN A 173 -0.83 -10.88 -15.79
N ASP A 174 -1.42 -10.49 -14.67
CA ASP A 174 -2.00 -11.44 -13.71
C ASP A 174 -3.31 -12.03 -14.27
N PRO A 175 -3.53 -13.35 -14.23
CA PRO A 175 -4.77 -13.96 -14.73
C PRO A 175 -6.06 -13.41 -14.10
N ALA A 176 -6.00 -12.91 -12.86
CA ALA A 176 -7.15 -12.31 -12.19
C ALA A 176 -7.47 -10.88 -12.67
N TYR A 177 -6.52 -10.24 -13.37
CA TYR A 177 -6.59 -8.82 -13.74
C TYR A 177 -7.82 -8.48 -14.55
N LYS A 178 -8.08 -9.20 -15.64
CA LYS A 178 -9.16 -8.83 -16.57
C LYS A 178 -10.53 -8.84 -15.88
N ALA A 179 -10.79 -9.87 -15.07
CA ALA A 179 -12.02 -9.98 -14.29
C ALA A 179 -12.13 -8.90 -13.20
N PHE A 180 -11.00 -8.53 -12.59
CA PHE A 180 -10.93 -7.42 -11.65
C PHE A 180 -11.28 -6.09 -12.33
N GLU A 181 -10.63 -5.77 -13.45
CA GLU A 181 -10.85 -4.53 -14.21
C GLU A 181 -12.30 -4.41 -14.72
N ASP A 182 -12.93 -5.51 -15.13
CA ASP A 182 -14.34 -5.51 -15.52
C ASP A 182 -15.26 -5.11 -14.36
N LYS A 183 -14.97 -5.57 -13.14
CA LYS A 183 -15.70 -5.15 -11.92
C LYS A 183 -15.44 -3.68 -11.59
N VAL A 184 -14.21 -3.19 -11.79
CA VAL A 184 -13.89 -1.75 -11.61
C VAL A 184 -14.71 -0.91 -12.59
N ASN A 185 -14.76 -1.29 -13.87
CA ASN A 185 -15.56 -0.61 -14.89
C ASN A 185 -17.06 -0.56 -14.54
N ILE A 186 -17.61 -1.64 -13.99
CA ILE A 186 -19.00 -1.68 -13.51
C ILE A 186 -19.20 -0.71 -12.34
N ALA A 187 -18.28 -0.69 -11.37
CA ALA A 187 -18.36 0.19 -10.22
C ALA A 187 -18.26 1.67 -10.61
N MET A 188 -17.41 2.02 -11.59
CA MET A 188 -17.31 3.37 -12.16
C MET A 188 -18.62 3.87 -12.79
N LYS A 189 -19.41 2.96 -13.38
CA LYS A 189 -20.70 3.27 -14.02
C LYS A 189 -21.89 3.18 -13.06
N THR A 190 -21.69 2.74 -11.82
CA THR A 190 -22.76 2.55 -10.85
C THR A 190 -23.08 3.86 -10.11
N THR A 191 -24.26 4.42 -10.33
CA THR A 191 -24.69 5.69 -9.72
C THR A 191 -25.34 5.53 -8.34
N ASP A 192 -25.88 4.36 -8.00
CA ASP A 192 -26.33 4.06 -6.63
C ASP A 192 -25.11 3.98 -5.70
N ARG A 193 -24.95 4.97 -4.82
CA ARG A 193 -23.78 5.05 -3.94
C ARG A 193 -23.68 3.90 -2.95
N LYS A 194 -24.78 3.34 -2.46
CA LYS A 194 -24.73 2.19 -1.53
C LYS A 194 -24.27 0.93 -2.26
N LYS A 195 -24.74 0.73 -3.50
CA LYS A 195 -24.31 -0.37 -4.37
C LYS A 195 -22.84 -0.20 -4.77
N GLN A 196 -22.43 0.99 -5.19
CA GLN A 196 -21.05 1.31 -5.54
C GLN A 196 -20.10 1.07 -4.37
N ALA A 197 -20.45 1.53 -3.16
CA ALA A 197 -19.66 1.32 -1.95
C ALA A 197 -19.42 -0.17 -1.65
N LYS A 198 -20.44 -1.02 -1.84
CA LYS A 198 -20.30 -2.48 -1.67
C LYS A 198 -19.32 -3.05 -2.69
N MET A 199 -19.34 -2.56 -3.93
CA MET A 199 -18.41 -2.97 -4.98
C MET A 199 -16.97 -2.56 -4.63
N TRP A 200 -16.75 -1.32 -4.16
CA TRP A 200 -15.42 -0.85 -3.74
C TRP A 200 -14.83 -1.68 -2.61
N LYS A 201 -15.62 -2.01 -1.59
CA LYS A 201 -15.19 -2.91 -0.50
C LYS A 201 -14.79 -4.29 -0.99
N ALA A 202 -15.56 -4.84 -1.94
CA ALA A 202 -15.26 -6.15 -2.53
C ALA A 202 -13.99 -6.11 -3.39
N LEU A 203 -13.80 -5.05 -4.17
CA LEU A 203 -12.61 -4.83 -5.00
C LEU A 203 -11.35 -4.64 -4.16
N ASP A 204 -11.39 -3.84 -3.08
CA ASP A 204 -10.25 -3.71 -2.16
C ASP A 204 -9.84 -5.08 -1.60
N LYS A 205 -10.82 -5.87 -1.15
CA LYS A 205 -10.58 -7.24 -0.69
C LYS A 205 -9.97 -8.12 -1.78
N GLU A 206 -10.42 -8.01 -3.02
CA GLU A 206 -9.89 -8.78 -4.15
C GLU A 206 -8.44 -8.39 -4.47
N ALA A 207 -8.12 -7.09 -4.50
CA ALA A 207 -6.75 -6.62 -4.68
C ALA A 207 -5.82 -7.16 -3.58
N MET A 208 -6.28 -7.19 -2.32
CA MET A 208 -5.49 -7.74 -1.20
C MET A 208 -5.29 -9.25 -1.31
N LYS A 209 -6.25 -10.01 -1.87
CA LYS A 209 -6.07 -11.45 -2.11
C LYS A 209 -5.01 -11.72 -3.18
N ASN A 210 -4.88 -10.84 -4.16
CA ASN A 210 -3.88 -10.96 -5.21
C ASN A 210 -2.50 -10.41 -4.79
N PHE A 211 -2.40 -9.73 -3.64
CA PHE A 211 -1.17 -9.11 -3.15
C PHE A 211 -0.48 -8.22 -4.19
N TRP A 212 -1.24 -7.55 -5.07
CA TRP A 212 -0.69 -6.58 -6.04
C TRP A 212 -0.08 -5.35 -5.35
N VAL A 213 -0.47 -5.11 -4.10
CA VAL A 213 0.13 -4.14 -3.20
C VAL A 213 0.32 -4.77 -1.83
N LEU A 214 1.28 -4.27 -1.07
CA LEU A 214 1.59 -4.70 0.28
C LEU A 214 1.30 -3.52 1.24
N PRO A 215 0.05 -3.36 1.73
CA PRO A 215 -0.29 -2.19 2.52
C PRO A 215 0.54 -2.10 3.81
N THR A 216 1.09 -0.92 4.07
CA THR A 216 1.89 -0.64 5.26
C THR A 216 1.01 -0.10 6.38
N THR A 217 0.61 1.17 6.27
CA THR A 217 -0.12 1.92 7.29
C THR A 217 -1.18 2.84 6.68
N PHE A 218 -2.27 3.06 7.41
CA PHE A 218 -3.09 4.25 7.23
C PHE A 218 -2.49 5.35 8.10
N GLY A 219 -1.79 6.28 7.45
CA GLY A 219 -1.03 7.34 8.11
C GLY A 219 -1.90 8.40 8.78
N LYS A 220 -1.34 9.06 9.80
CA LYS A 220 -1.87 10.28 10.41
C LYS A 220 -0.97 11.46 10.07
N ALA A 221 -1.56 12.64 9.94
CA ALA A 221 -0.84 13.90 9.92
C ALA A 221 -0.82 14.51 11.33
N GLN A 222 0.29 15.15 11.69
CA GLN A 222 0.42 15.97 12.88
C GLN A 222 0.50 17.43 12.44
N GLU A 223 -0.56 18.17 12.73
CA GLU A 223 -0.66 19.59 12.39
C GLU A 223 -0.53 20.41 13.66
N VAL A 224 0.29 21.46 13.63
CA VAL A 224 0.52 22.38 14.75
C VAL A 224 0.25 23.81 14.26
N TRP A 225 -0.46 24.59 15.07
CA TRP A 225 -0.76 25.99 14.75
C TRP A 225 -0.69 26.90 15.97
N GLY A 226 -0.43 28.18 15.73
CA GLY A 226 -0.34 29.19 16.79
C GLY A 226 -1.69 29.51 17.42
N SER A 227 -1.69 29.82 18.73
CA SER A 227 -2.89 30.16 19.49
C SER A 227 -3.64 31.41 18.98
N GLY A 228 -2.93 32.29 18.26
CA GLY A 228 -3.49 33.46 17.58
C GLY A 228 -4.34 33.13 16.35
N LEU A 229 -4.40 31.87 15.89
CA LEU A 229 -5.26 31.48 14.78
C LEU A 229 -6.64 31.03 15.27
N GLY A 230 -7.68 31.51 14.59
CA GLY A 230 -9.07 31.07 14.71
C GLY A 230 -9.51 30.28 13.48
N GLY A 231 -10.57 29.48 13.62
CA GLY A 231 -11.17 28.74 12.50
C GLY A 231 -10.37 27.53 12.00
N VAL A 232 -9.29 27.15 12.70
CA VAL A 232 -8.49 25.99 12.33
C VAL A 232 -9.23 24.71 12.69
N PHE A 233 -9.50 23.89 11.68
CA PHE A 233 -9.93 22.50 11.82
C PHE A 233 -9.36 21.67 10.66
N PHE A 234 -9.19 20.37 10.89
CA PHE A 234 -8.71 19.44 9.87
C PHE A 234 -9.85 19.11 8.89
N TRP A 235 -9.68 19.48 7.63
CA TRP A 235 -10.64 19.20 6.57
C TRP A 235 -10.38 17.81 6.00
N VAL A 236 -11.06 16.81 6.58
CA VAL A 236 -10.89 15.39 6.24
C VAL A 236 -10.92 15.09 4.72
N PRO A 237 -11.84 15.66 3.91
CA PRO A 237 -11.85 15.43 2.47
C PRO A 237 -10.56 15.80 1.72
N GLN A 238 -9.79 16.79 2.20
CA GLN A 238 -8.54 17.21 1.56
C GLN A 238 -7.29 16.76 2.34
N GLY A 239 -7.47 16.32 3.59
CA GLY A 239 -6.36 15.82 4.41
C GLY A 239 -5.41 16.91 4.90
N ASN A 240 -5.90 18.15 5.04
CA ASN A 240 -5.12 19.32 5.49
C ASN A 240 -5.99 20.26 6.36
N PRO A 241 -5.42 21.29 6.99
CA PRO A 241 -6.20 22.36 7.60
C PRO A 241 -7.09 23.07 6.57
N ALA A 242 -8.30 23.46 6.98
CA ALA A 242 -9.23 24.21 6.14
C ALA A 242 -8.74 25.65 5.90
N TYR A 243 -7.72 25.85 5.06
CA TYR A 243 -7.02 27.13 4.91
C TYR A 243 -7.96 28.32 4.62
N GLY A 244 -8.99 28.12 3.80
CA GLY A 244 -10.00 29.15 3.51
C GLY A 244 -10.92 29.52 4.67
N LYS A 245 -10.77 28.88 5.83
CA LYS A 245 -11.51 29.14 7.07
C LYS A 245 -10.61 29.64 8.19
N ILE A 246 -9.31 29.84 7.96
CA ILE A 246 -8.38 30.31 9.01
C ILE A 246 -8.36 31.84 9.03
N TRP A 247 -8.34 32.43 10.23
CA TRP A 247 -8.16 33.88 10.44
C TRP A 247 -7.26 34.17 11.65
N VAL A 248 -6.75 35.40 11.73
CA VAL A 248 -6.00 35.90 12.89
C VAL A 248 -6.99 36.44 13.93
N LYS A 249 -6.89 35.94 15.17
CA LYS A 249 -7.62 36.47 16.32
C LYS A 249 -7.11 37.87 16.64
N LYS A 250 -8.04 38.77 16.96
CA LYS A 250 -7.71 40.09 17.50
C LYS A 250 -7.38 40.00 18.99
#